data_AF-A0A7C7UR07-F1
#
_entry.id   AF-A0A7C7UR07-F1
#
_cell.length_a   1.000
_cell.length_b   1.000
_cell.length_c   1.000
_cell.angle_alpha   90.00
_cell.angle_beta   90.00
_cell.angle_gamma   90.00
#
_symmetry.space_group_name_H-M   'P 1'
#
loop_
_entity.id
_entity.type
_entity.pdbx_description
1 polymer ?
#
loop_
_entity_poly.entity_id
_entity_poly.type
_entity_poly.pdbx_seq_one_letter_code
_entity_poly.pdbx_strand_id
1 'polypeptide(L)'
;VEVGGTVGDIEGLPFLEAIRQMRKDVGRENVLYIHLTLLPYIVPTGELKTKPTQHSVKELRSIGIQPDVIVCRSDYPMDDALKDKIALFCDVKPQAVIPLATVDTIYEVPLILEEAGLGEFIVEQLSLSGQDPDLAAWRELVEEIKRPKEKLKVGIVGKYVELIDAYISVREALYHAGLYHKCDIDIHWISSEDLEKGRALEQLAQVDGIVVPGGFGYRGIEGKIVAARYARENKVPYLGLCLGMQVMVIELARHALNSDEPNSTEFDIATRYPVIDLMPEQQAVSAMGGTMRLGIYPCHLVSGTRAAAAYGQEVVNERHRHRFEFNNAYRDILAQAGLILSGLSPDRRLVEIVEVGDHPWMVGTQFHPEFKSRPNRPHPLFRDFIAAVKERQNSKEGR
;
A
#
# COMPACT_ATOMS: atom_id res chain seq x y z
N VAL A 1 -1.95 21.98 2.86
CA VAL A 1 -3.28 21.43 2.52
C VAL A 1 -3.23 21.05 1.06
N GLU A 2 -3.57 19.81 0.70
CA GLU A 2 -3.77 19.42 -0.70
C GLU A 2 -5.24 19.63 -1.06
N VAL A 3 -5.52 20.34 -2.15
CA VAL A 3 -6.86 20.46 -2.72
C VAL A 3 -6.93 19.51 -3.90
N GLY A 4 -7.63 18.39 -3.74
CA GLY A 4 -7.80 17.39 -4.80
C GLY A 4 -8.66 17.91 -5.96
N GLY A 5 -8.57 17.24 -7.10
CA GLY A 5 -9.25 17.63 -8.35
C GLY A 5 -8.40 18.57 -9.22
N THR A 6 -8.99 19.13 -10.27
CA THR A 6 -8.31 20.07 -11.18
C THR A 6 -8.90 21.48 -11.04
N VAL A 7 -8.04 22.50 -11.07
CA VAL A 7 -8.50 23.90 -11.13
C VAL A 7 -9.30 24.12 -12.41
N GLY A 8 -10.52 24.61 -12.27
CA GLY A 8 -11.51 24.77 -13.35
C GLY A 8 -12.70 23.81 -13.25
N ASP A 9 -12.59 22.75 -12.43
CA ASP A 9 -13.69 21.83 -12.19
C ASP A 9 -14.73 22.42 -11.22
N ILE A 10 -16.01 22.19 -11.50
CA ILE A 10 -17.14 22.70 -10.69
C ILE A 10 -17.07 22.18 -9.25
N GLU A 11 -16.64 20.93 -9.07
CA GLU A 11 -16.54 20.27 -7.76
C GLU A 11 -15.51 20.94 -6.84
N GLY A 12 -14.47 21.55 -7.41
CA GLY A 12 -13.38 22.19 -6.67
C GLY A 12 -13.66 23.62 -6.21
N LEU A 13 -14.66 24.29 -6.77
CA LEU A 13 -14.92 25.72 -6.54
C LEU A 13 -15.12 26.08 -5.05
N PRO A 14 -15.91 25.33 -4.25
CA PRO A 14 -16.07 25.65 -2.83
C PRO A 14 -14.76 25.57 -2.04
N PHE A 15 -13.87 24.62 -2.40
CA PHE A 15 -12.57 24.47 -1.73
C PHE A 15 -11.61 25.61 -2.08
N LEU A 16 -11.59 26.02 -3.36
CA LEU A 16 -10.76 27.13 -3.80
C LEU A 16 -11.22 28.45 -3.17
N GLU A 17 -12.53 28.68 -3.08
CA GLU A 17 -13.06 29.86 -2.37
C GLU A 17 -12.71 29.84 -0.87
N ALA A 18 -12.77 28.66 -0.23
CA ALA A 18 -12.41 28.52 1.18
C ALA A 18 -10.94 28.87 1.45
N ILE A 19 -10.00 28.35 0.66
CA ILE A 19 -8.57 28.69 0.84
C ILE A 19 -8.30 30.17 0.52
N ARG A 20 -9.00 30.73 -0.48
CA ARG A 20 -8.90 32.16 -0.82
C ARG A 20 -9.32 33.05 0.35
N GLN A 21 -10.42 32.72 1.02
CA GLN A 21 -10.86 33.43 2.23
C GLN A 21 -9.88 33.22 3.39
N MET A 22 -9.36 32.01 3.59
CA MET A 22 -8.38 31.72 4.63
C MET A 22 -7.17 32.67 4.56
N ARG A 23 -6.58 32.90 3.37
CA ARG A 23 -5.45 33.86 3.22
C ARG A 23 -5.84 35.30 3.55
N LYS A 24 -7.10 35.69 3.38
CA LYS A 24 -7.59 37.01 3.80
C LYS A 24 -7.69 37.10 5.33
N ASP A 25 -8.13 36.02 5.98
CA ASP A 25 -8.41 36.02 7.42
C ASP A 25 -7.13 35.91 8.26
N VAL A 26 -6.17 35.09 7.86
CA VAL A 26 -4.92 34.88 8.63
C VAL A 26 -3.73 35.71 8.16
N GLY A 27 -3.87 36.47 7.07
CA GLY A 27 -2.78 37.27 6.49
C GLY A 27 -2.00 36.53 5.39
N ARG A 28 -1.32 37.30 4.55
CA ARG A 28 -0.63 36.78 3.35
C ARG A 28 0.67 36.05 3.69
N GLU A 29 1.33 36.47 4.76
CA GLU A 29 2.56 35.95 5.31
C GLU A 29 2.39 34.57 5.96
N ASN A 30 1.15 34.17 6.25
CA ASN A 30 0.82 32.89 6.88
C ASN A 30 0.28 31.84 5.89
N VAL A 31 0.18 32.18 4.59
CA VAL A 31 -0.35 31.28 3.55
C VAL A 31 0.46 31.38 2.27
N LEU A 32 0.92 30.22 1.80
CA LEU A 32 1.63 30.05 0.53
C LEU A 32 0.86 29.09 -0.38
N TYR A 33 0.63 29.48 -1.63
CA TYR A 33 -0.01 28.65 -2.64
C TYR A 33 1.02 28.05 -3.60
N ILE A 34 1.07 26.72 -3.66
CA ILE A 34 1.86 25.95 -4.63
C ILE A 34 0.89 25.43 -5.69
N HIS A 35 1.11 25.79 -6.95
CA HIS A 35 0.30 25.33 -8.08
C HIS A 35 1.08 24.32 -8.93
N LEU A 36 0.63 23.07 -8.97
CA LEU A 36 1.22 22.01 -9.77
C LEU A 36 0.61 22.02 -11.18
N THR A 37 1.43 22.20 -12.21
CA THR A 37 1.01 22.21 -13.62
C THR A 37 1.75 21.17 -14.43
N LEU A 38 1.21 20.85 -15.62
CA LEU A 38 1.83 19.96 -16.59
C LEU A 38 2.41 20.76 -17.77
N LEU A 39 3.65 20.46 -18.14
CA LEU A 39 4.30 20.90 -19.38
C LEU A 39 4.29 19.74 -20.38
N PRO A 40 3.30 19.67 -21.29
CA PRO A 40 3.29 18.60 -22.27
C PRO A 40 4.42 18.75 -23.28
N TYR A 41 5.01 17.62 -23.64
CA TYR A 41 6.00 17.52 -24.71
C TYR A 41 5.33 17.19 -26.04
N ILE A 42 5.63 17.97 -27.08
CA ILE A 42 5.08 17.75 -28.42
C ILE A 42 6.12 17.04 -29.26
N VAL A 43 5.96 15.72 -29.42
CA VAL A 43 6.92 14.83 -30.10
C VAL A 43 7.33 15.34 -31.50
N PRO A 44 6.42 15.78 -32.39
CA PRO A 44 6.82 16.24 -33.72
C PRO A 44 7.71 17.50 -33.73
N THR A 45 7.57 18.38 -32.72
CA THR A 45 8.37 19.61 -32.64
C THR A 45 9.55 19.50 -31.69
N GLY A 46 9.59 18.47 -30.85
CA GLY A 46 10.65 18.27 -29.88
C GLY A 46 10.67 19.28 -28.73
N GLU A 47 9.52 19.84 -28.36
CA GLU A 47 9.45 20.99 -27.45
C GLU A 47 8.42 20.81 -26.33
N LEU A 48 8.79 21.25 -25.13
CA LEU A 48 7.86 21.47 -24.02
C LEU A 48 7.02 22.73 -24.26
N LYS A 49 5.71 22.64 -24.04
CA LYS A 49 4.80 23.78 -24.21
C LYS A 49 4.36 24.34 -22.86
N THR A 50 4.64 25.63 -22.64
CA THR A 50 4.26 26.35 -21.41
C THR A 50 2.84 26.88 -21.42
N LYS A 51 2.15 26.85 -22.56
CA LYS A 51 0.81 27.42 -22.73
C LYS A 51 -0.23 26.82 -21.75
N PRO A 52 -0.31 25.49 -21.55
CA PRO A 52 -1.24 24.91 -20.58
C PRO A 52 -1.02 25.43 -19.16
N THR A 53 0.23 25.59 -18.74
CA THR A 53 0.58 26.21 -17.44
C THR A 53 0.07 27.65 -17.35
N GLN A 54 0.29 28.46 -18.40
CA GLN A 54 -0.20 29.86 -18.44
C GLN A 54 -1.73 29.95 -18.33
N HIS A 55 -2.46 29.08 -19.03
CA HIS A 55 -3.91 29.02 -18.96
C HIS A 55 -4.42 28.54 -17.60
N SER A 56 -3.75 27.54 -17.01
CA SER A 56 -4.09 27.02 -15.68
C SER A 56 -3.89 28.09 -14.58
N VAL A 57 -2.79 28.84 -14.63
CA VAL A 57 -2.57 29.97 -13.72
C VAL A 57 -3.59 31.08 -13.94
N LYS A 58 -3.95 31.38 -15.19
CA LYS A 58 -5.02 32.35 -15.49
C LYS A 58 -6.35 31.92 -14.86
N GLU A 59 -6.68 30.64 -14.91
CA GLU A 59 -7.90 30.11 -14.30
C GLU A 59 -7.87 30.24 -12.77
N LEU A 60 -6.75 29.88 -12.13
CA LEU A 60 -6.58 30.05 -10.69
C LEU A 60 -6.66 31.53 -10.25
N ARG A 61 -6.11 32.44 -11.07
CA ARG A 61 -6.20 33.88 -10.83
C ARG A 61 -7.59 34.43 -11.04
N SER A 62 -8.39 33.85 -11.94
CA SER A 62 -9.76 34.30 -12.23
C SER A 62 -10.66 34.22 -11.00
N ILE A 63 -10.40 33.25 -10.13
CA ILE A 63 -11.06 33.06 -8.83
C ILE A 63 -10.35 33.78 -7.68
N GLY A 64 -9.37 34.64 -7.96
CA GLY A 64 -8.70 35.50 -6.96
C GLY A 64 -7.56 34.84 -6.19
N ILE A 65 -6.99 33.75 -6.69
CA ILE A 65 -5.82 33.09 -6.11
C ILE A 65 -4.59 33.33 -6.99
N GLN A 66 -3.59 34.04 -6.47
CA GLN A 66 -2.28 34.17 -7.11
C GLN A 66 -1.36 33.07 -6.56
N PRO A 67 -0.83 32.16 -7.40
CA PRO A 67 0.14 31.19 -6.92
C PRO A 67 1.43 31.90 -6.50
N ASP A 68 2.02 31.44 -5.41
CA ASP A 68 3.32 31.93 -4.94
C ASP A 68 4.45 31.06 -5.53
N VAL A 69 4.18 29.78 -5.80
CA VAL A 69 5.07 28.80 -6.44
C VAL A 69 4.34 28.08 -7.56
N ILE A 70 5.04 27.80 -8.67
CA ILE A 70 4.56 26.96 -9.76
C ILE A 70 5.50 25.76 -9.88
N VAL A 71 4.98 24.55 -9.65
CA VAL A 71 5.71 23.30 -9.90
C VAL A 71 5.37 22.81 -11.29
N CYS A 72 6.37 22.68 -12.15
CA CYS A 72 6.23 22.33 -13.55
C CYS A 72 6.55 20.84 -13.74
N ARG A 73 5.52 19.99 -13.72
CA ARG A 73 5.65 18.56 -14.04
C ARG A 73 5.91 18.39 -15.53
N SER A 74 6.90 17.58 -15.90
CA SER A 74 7.20 17.26 -17.32
C SER A 74 7.82 15.87 -17.46
N ASP A 75 7.73 15.26 -18.64
CA ASP A 75 8.47 14.02 -18.94
C ASP A 75 9.93 14.28 -19.34
N TYR A 76 10.28 15.53 -19.64
CA TYR A 76 11.59 15.95 -20.11
C TYR A 76 12.14 17.10 -19.26
N PRO A 77 13.47 17.27 -19.18
CA PRO A 77 14.08 18.40 -18.51
C PRO A 77 13.61 19.74 -19.07
N MET A 78 13.42 20.71 -18.19
CA MET A 78 13.07 22.09 -18.52
C MET A 78 14.33 22.95 -18.52
N ASP A 79 14.52 23.79 -19.53
CA ASP A 79 15.61 24.76 -19.58
C ASP A 79 15.25 26.07 -18.87
N ASP A 80 16.26 26.91 -18.62
CA ASP A 80 16.08 28.21 -17.96
C ASP A 80 15.22 29.17 -18.80
N ALA A 81 15.23 29.05 -20.13
CA ALA A 81 14.42 29.88 -21.01
C ALA A 81 12.91 29.63 -20.81
N LEU A 82 12.51 28.37 -20.65
CA LEU A 82 11.13 28.00 -20.31
C LEU A 82 10.77 28.46 -18.89
N LYS A 83 11.70 28.34 -17.94
CA LYS A 83 11.54 28.83 -16.56
C LYS A 83 11.23 30.33 -16.52
N ASP A 84 12.08 31.13 -17.18
CA ASP A 84 11.92 32.59 -17.26
C ASP A 84 10.64 33.00 -17.97
N LYS A 85 10.28 32.27 -19.02
CA LYS A 85 9.02 32.46 -19.73
C LYS A 85 7.82 32.21 -18.81
N ILE A 86 7.81 31.12 -18.06
CA ILE A 86 6.71 30.83 -17.11
C ILE A 86 6.65 31.90 -16.03
N ALA A 87 7.80 32.27 -15.44
CA ALA A 87 7.89 33.32 -14.43
C ALA A 87 7.28 34.64 -14.92
N LEU A 88 7.69 35.09 -16.11
CA LEU A 88 7.19 36.31 -16.74
C LEU A 88 5.69 36.26 -17.04
N PHE A 89 5.20 35.19 -17.68
CA PHE A 89 3.80 35.10 -18.09
C PHE A 89 2.83 34.80 -16.94
N CYS A 90 3.32 34.19 -15.86
CA CYS A 90 2.49 33.82 -14.70
C CYS A 90 2.61 34.81 -13.53
N ASP A 91 3.51 35.81 -13.64
CA ASP A 91 3.75 36.85 -12.64
C ASP A 91 4.23 36.27 -11.30
N VAL A 92 5.27 35.43 -11.37
CA VAL A 92 5.96 34.85 -10.19
C VAL A 92 7.47 35.06 -10.30
N LYS A 93 8.18 35.01 -9.16
CA LYS A 93 9.65 35.10 -9.16
C LYS A 93 10.24 33.90 -9.92
N PRO A 94 11.35 34.05 -10.69
CA PRO A 94 11.99 32.92 -11.36
C PRO A 94 12.34 31.76 -10.43
N GLN A 95 12.83 32.06 -9.22
CA GLN A 95 13.14 31.05 -8.19
C GLN A 95 11.91 30.27 -7.69
N ALA A 96 10.69 30.76 -7.95
CA ALA A 96 9.44 30.11 -7.58
C ALA A 96 8.86 29.21 -8.69
N VAL A 97 9.57 29.10 -9.83
CA VAL A 97 9.23 28.15 -10.91
C VAL A 97 10.12 26.92 -10.76
N ILE A 98 9.52 25.83 -10.27
CA ILE A 98 10.22 24.62 -9.84
C ILE A 98 10.06 23.52 -10.89
N PRO A 99 11.12 23.10 -11.60
CA PRO A 99 11.05 21.96 -12.51
C PRO A 99 10.85 20.66 -11.73
N LEU A 100 9.97 19.79 -12.23
CA LEU A 100 9.79 18.45 -11.68
C LEU A 100 9.63 17.44 -12.81
N ALA A 101 10.76 16.97 -13.32
CA ALA A 101 10.78 15.96 -14.37
C ALA A 101 10.31 14.59 -13.84
N THR A 102 9.75 13.77 -14.72
CA THR A 102 9.46 12.35 -14.47
C THR A 102 10.77 11.64 -14.09
N VAL A 103 10.73 10.90 -13.00
CA VAL A 103 11.87 10.21 -12.40
C VAL A 103 11.61 8.72 -12.25
N ASP A 104 12.68 7.94 -12.11
CA ASP A 104 12.62 6.48 -12.02
C ASP A 104 11.93 6.03 -10.73
N THR A 105 12.10 6.78 -9.64
CA THR A 105 11.45 6.50 -8.37
C THR A 105 10.89 7.74 -7.69
N ILE A 106 9.71 7.61 -7.09
CA ILE A 106 9.05 8.70 -6.35
C ILE A 106 9.90 9.24 -5.19
N TYR A 107 10.85 8.44 -4.70
CA TYR A 107 11.74 8.84 -3.60
C TYR A 107 12.82 9.84 -4.04
N GLU A 108 13.01 10.08 -5.34
CA GLU A 108 13.87 11.15 -5.87
C GLU A 108 13.23 12.53 -5.75
N VAL A 109 11.89 12.60 -5.72
CA VAL A 109 11.13 13.87 -5.74
C VAL A 109 11.55 14.81 -4.61
N PRO A 110 11.68 14.39 -3.33
CA PRO A 110 12.15 15.28 -2.27
C PRO A 110 13.53 15.88 -2.53
N LEU A 111 14.46 15.11 -3.12
CA LEU A 111 15.81 15.58 -3.42
C LEU A 111 15.80 16.63 -4.54
N ILE A 112 14.97 16.42 -5.56
CA ILE A 112 14.83 17.35 -6.70
C ILE A 112 14.20 18.66 -6.27
N LEU A 113 13.16 18.61 -5.42
CA LEU A 113 12.51 19.80 -4.90
C LEU A 113 13.44 20.62 -4.01
N GLU A 114 14.28 19.95 -3.21
CA GLU A 114 15.31 20.63 -2.41
C GLU A 114 16.39 21.25 -3.29
N GLU A 115 16.93 20.51 -4.26
CA GLU A 115 17.95 21.00 -5.19
C GLU A 115 17.44 22.19 -6.04
N ALA A 116 16.15 22.21 -6.35
CA ALA A 116 15.50 23.32 -7.03
C ALA A 116 15.27 24.56 -6.13
N GLY A 117 15.55 24.48 -4.83
CA GLY A 117 15.44 25.58 -3.87
C GLY A 117 14.03 25.82 -3.32
N LEU A 118 13.09 24.86 -3.47
CA LEU A 118 11.73 25.03 -2.97
C LEU A 118 11.66 25.14 -1.44
N GLY A 119 12.48 24.34 -0.73
CA GLY A 119 12.55 24.35 0.72
C GLY A 119 12.93 25.74 1.27
N GLU A 120 14.07 26.26 0.82
CA GLU A 120 14.57 27.60 1.17
C GLU A 120 13.53 28.69 0.83
N PHE A 121 12.92 28.62 -0.35
CA PHE A 121 11.91 29.59 -0.77
C PHE A 121 10.69 29.61 0.18
N ILE A 122 10.19 28.44 0.59
CA ILE A 122 9.04 28.35 1.51
C ILE A 122 9.41 28.94 2.88
N VAL A 123 10.60 28.62 3.41
CA VAL A 123 11.09 29.14 4.69
C VAL A 123 11.16 30.67 4.66
N GLU A 124 11.71 31.24 3.59
CA GLU A 124 11.80 32.69 3.39
C GLU A 124 10.39 33.33 3.31
N GLN A 125 9.51 32.82 2.45
CA GLN A 125 8.20 33.42 2.20
C GLN A 125 7.28 33.38 3.43
N LEU A 126 7.39 32.35 4.26
CA LEU A 126 6.60 32.20 5.49
C LEU A 126 7.32 32.73 6.75
N SER A 127 8.49 33.35 6.59
CA SER A 127 9.31 33.88 7.71
C SER A 127 9.54 32.84 8.82
N LEU A 128 9.77 31.58 8.42
CA LEU A 128 10.00 30.47 9.35
C LEU A 128 11.46 30.46 9.80
N SER A 129 11.71 30.01 11.03
CA SER A 129 13.06 29.64 11.45
C SER A 129 13.43 28.30 10.81
N GLY A 130 14.37 28.30 9.87
CA GLY A 130 14.85 27.11 9.18
C GLY A 130 16.29 26.75 9.55
N GLN A 131 16.61 25.48 9.34
CA GLN A 131 17.98 24.96 9.25
C GLN A 131 18.06 24.13 7.98
N ASP A 132 19.26 23.98 7.43
CA ASP A 132 19.45 23.13 6.24
C ASP A 132 19.01 21.68 6.56
N PRO A 133 18.23 21.04 5.67
CA PRO A 133 17.77 19.68 5.92
C PRO A 133 18.91 18.67 5.80
N ASP A 134 19.02 17.77 6.77
CA ASP A 134 19.88 16.59 6.62
C ASP A 134 19.16 15.54 5.76
N LEU A 135 19.64 15.39 4.52
CA LEU A 135 19.10 14.46 3.52
C LEU A 135 20.00 13.23 3.30
N ALA A 136 21.04 13.02 4.11
CA ALA A 136 22.02 11.95 3.88
C ALA A 136 21.35 10.56 3.81
N ALA A 137 20.54 10.22 4.81
CA ALA A 137 19.82 8.95 4.85
C ALA A 137 18.83 8.77 3.69
N TRP A 138 18.27 9.86 3.15
CA TRP A 138 17.34 9.81 2.02
C TRP A 138 18.08 9.62 0.69
N ARG A 139 19.25 10.24 0.54
CA ARG A 139 20.13 10.01 -0.61
C ARG A 139 20.60 8.55 -0.65
N GLU A 140 21.06 8.02 0.49
CA GLU A 140 21.43 6.60 0.60
C GLU A 140 20.28 5.66 0.24
N LEU A 141 19.05 5.98 0.69
CA LEU A 141 17.85 5.22 0.34
C LEU A 141 17.62 5.19 -1.18
N VAL A 142 17.67 6.36 -1.84
CA VAL A 142 17.48 6.47 -3.29
C VAL A 142 18.57 5.72 -4.05
N GLU A 143 19.83 5.84 -3.63
CA GLU A 143 20.95 5.11 -4.23
C GLU A 143 20.77 3.60 -4.10
N GLU A 144 20.39 3.10 -2.92
CA GLU A 144 20.14 1.67 -2.71
C GLU A 144 18.94 1.20 -3.55
N ILE A 145 17.88 2.00 -3.71
CA ILE A 145 16.75 1.67 -4.59
C ILE A 145 17.21 1.49 -6.03
N LYS A 146 18.01 2.42 -6.57
CA LYS A 146 18.45 2.41 -7.98
C LYS A 146 19.56 1.40 -8.25
N ARG A 147 20.24 0.90 -7.22
CA ARG A 147 21.27 -0.13 -7.35
C ARG A 147 20.71 -1.42 -7.97
N PRO A 148 21.39 -2.06 -8.93
CA PRO A 148 20.99 -3.38 -9.43
C PRO A 148 21.05 -4.44 -8.33
N LYS A 149 19.97 -5.23 -8.18
CA LYS A 149 19.88 -6.31 -7.20
C LYS A 149 19.34 -7.59 -7.82
N GLU A 150 19.50 -8.68 -7.09
CA GLU A 150 18.86 -9.96 -7.39
C GLU A 150 17.33 -9.81 -7.31
N LYS A 151 16.60 -10.50 -8.20
CA LYS A 151 15.14 -10.44 -8.27
C LYS A 151 14.50 -11.62 -7.55
N LEU A 152 13.57 -11.33 -6.64
CA LEU A 152 12.69 -12.30 -6.00
C LEU A 152 11.31 -12.29 -6.65
N LYS A 153 10.82 -13.45 -7.08
CA LYS A 153 9.51 -13.58 -7.70
C LYS A 153 8.43 -13.77 -6.64
N VAL A 154 7.51 -12.81 -6.54
CA VAL A 154 6.39 -12.86 -5.60
C VAL A 154 5.07 -12.78 -6.35
N GLY A 155 4.22 -13.79 -6.15
CA GLY A 155 2.87 -13.81 -6.70
C GLY A 155 1.89 -13.04 -5.82
N ILE A 156 1.16 -12.08 -6.40
CA ILE A 156 0.00 -11.47 -5.74
C ILE A 156 -1.27 -12.06 -6.35
N VAL A 157 -2.04 -12.78 -5.53
CA VAL A 157 -3.25 -13.47 -5.98
C VAL A 157 -4.48 -12.61 -5.74
N GLY A 158 -4.83 -11.82 -6.75
CA GLY A 158 -5.87 -10.79 -6.68
C GLY A 158 -7.06 -11.06 -7.60
N LYS A 159 -8.18 -10.40 -7.30
CA LYS A 159 -9.34 -10.36 -8.21
C LYS A 159 -9.12 -9.38 -9.37
N TYR A 160 -8.63 -8.18 -9.07
CA TYR A 160 -8.39 -7.11 -10.04
C TYR A 160 -6.92 -7.01 -10.44
N VAL A 161 -6.40 -8.00 -11.17
CA VAL A 161 -4.99 -8.00 -11.60
C VAL A 161 -4.67 -6.99 -12.70
N GLU A 162 -5.69 -6.53 -13.44
CA GLU A 162 -5.53 -5.51 -14.49
C GLU A 162 -5.44 -4.08 -13.92
N LEU A 163 -5.99 -3.85 -12.73
CA LEU A 163 -5.92 -2.57 -12.02
C LEU A 163 -4.88 -2.67 -10.90
N ILE A 164 -3.61 -2.56 -11.27
CA ILE A 164 -2.45 -2.67 -10.36
C ILE A 164 -2.59 -1.72 -9.15
N ASP A 165 -3.20 -0.56 -9.33
CA ASP A 165 -3.39 0.44 -8.28
C ASP A 165 -4.28 -0.04 -7.13
N ALA A 166 -5.15 -1.04 -7.36
CA ALA A 166 -5.97 -1.63 -6.31
C ALA A 166 -5.14 -2.26 -5.17
N TYR A 167 -3.87 -2.57 -5.44
CA TYR A 167 -2.95 -3.20 -4.48
C TYR A 167 -1.69 -2.36 -4.24
N ILE A 168 -1.73 -1.05 -4.50
CA ILE A 168 -0.57 -0.16 -4.37
C ILE A 168 0.13 -0.29 -3.02
N SER A 169 -0.63 -0.29 -1.91
CA SER A 169 -0.03 -0.40 -0.56
C SER A 169 0.68 -1.74 -0.35
N VAL A 170 0.11 -2.84 -0.87
CA VAL A 170 0.72 -4.18 -0.75
C VAL A 170 1.99 -4.26 -1.59
N ARG A 171 1.95 -3.72 -2.82
CA ARG A 171 3.11 -3.61 -3.70
C ARG A 171 4.25 -2.82 -3.03
N GLU A 172 3.96 -1.61 -2.55
CA GLU A 172 4.97 -0.79 -1.89
C GLU A 172 5.52 -1.48 -0.63
N ALA A 173 4.67 -2.16 0.15
CA ALA A 173 5.13 -2.89 1.33
C ALA A 173 6.10 -4.04 0.99
N LEU A 174 5.89 -4.73 -0.14
CA LEU A 174 6.83 -5.71 -0.66
C LEU A 174 8.13 -5.05 -1.13
N TYR A 175 8.07 -3.93 -1.86
CA TYR A 175 9.27 -3.20 -2.29
C TYR A 175 10.10 -2.70 -1.09
N HIS A 176 9.48 -2.17 -0.04
CA HIS A 176 10.19 -1.79 1.18
C HIS A 176 10.89 -2.99 1.83
N ALA A 177 10.23 -4.15 1.88
CA ALA A 177 10.81 -5.37 2.44
C ALA A 177 11.95 -5.93 1.57
N GLY A 178 11.81 -5.87 0.25
CA GLY A 178 12.87 -6.21 -0.70
C GLY A 178 14.10 -5.32 -0.54
N LEU A 179 13.87 -4.00 -0.45
CA LEU A 179 14.94 -3.02 -0.23
C LEU A 179 15.73 -3.31 1.05
N TYR A 180 15.06 -3.65 2.15
CA TYR A 180 15.70 -4.06 3.40
C TYR A 180 16.59 -5.31 3.25
N HIS A 181 16.17 -6.28 2.42
CA HIS A 181 16.90 -7.51 2.13
C HIS A 181 17.86 -7.41 0.94
N LYS A 182 18.03 -6.19 0.40
CA LYS A 182 18.87 -5.87 -0.76
C LYS A 182 18.53 -6.72 -1.99
N CYS A 183 17.23 -6.87 -2.26
CA CYS A 183 16.70 -7.55 -3.44
C CYS A 183 15.58 -6.72 -4.09
N ASP A 184 15.40 -6.89 -5.38
CA ASP A 184 14.28 -6.32 -6.12
C ASP A 184 13.12 -7.32 -6.13
N ILE A 185 11.88 -6.84 -5.98
CA ILE A 185 10.70 -7.71 -6.03
C ILE A 185 10.13 -7.70 -7.45
N ASP A 186 10.12 -8.86 -8.09
CA ASP A 186 9.42 -9.10 -9.35
C ASP A 186 8.01 -9.61 -9.05
N ILE A 187 7.00 -8.74 -9.22
CA ILE A 187 5.61 -9.05 -8.86
C ILE A 187 4.91 -9.72 -10.03
N HIS A 188 4.42 -10.93 -9.77
CA HIS A 188 3.61 -11.70 -10.70
C HIS A 188 2.14 -11.57 -10.30
N TRP A 189 1.35 -10.90 -11.14
CA TRP A 189 -0.06 -10.69 -10.88
C TRP A 189 -0.85 -11.94 -11.31
N ILE A 190 -1.40 -12.66 -10.33
CA ILE A 190 -2.09 -13.93 -10.57
C ILE A 190 -3.59 -13.74 -10.35
N SER A 191 -4.38 -13.97 -11.38
CA SER A 191 -5.84 -13.84 -11.33
C SER A 191 -6.45 -14.96 -10.50
N SER A 192 -7.14 -14.60 -9.42
CA SER A 192 -7.86 -15.57 -8.61
C SER A 192 -9.00 -16.25 -9.37
N GLU A 193 -9.64 -15.57 -10.33
CA GLU A 193 -10.69 -16.18 -11.16
C GLU A 193 -10.13 -17.20 -12.16
N ASP A 194 -8.88 -17.02 -12.59
CA ASP A 194 -8.22 -17.99 -13.48
C ASP A 194 -7.73 -19.21 -12.71
N LEU A 195 -7.30 -19.04 -11.46
CA LEU A 195 -7.00 -20.15 -10.55
C LEU A 195 -8.25 -20.99 -10.26
N GLU A 196 -9.40 -20.35 -10.02
CA GLU A 196 -10.67 -21.03 -9.81
C GLU A 196 -11.08 -21.91 -11.01
N LYS A 197 -10.76 -21.45 -12.23
CA LYS A 197 -10.99 -22.19 -13.48
C LYS A 197 -9.88 -23.20 -13.81
N GLY A 198 -8.86 -23.34 -12.96
CA GLY A 198 -7.72 -24.23 -13.19
C GLY A 198 -6.75 -23.78 -14.29
N ARG A 199 -6.80 -22.52 -14.72
CA ARG A 199 -6.02 -21.99 -15.87
C ARG A 199 -4.69 -21.33 -15.48
N ALA A 200 -4.46 -21.07 -14.20
CA ALA A 200 -3.30 -20.32 -13.71
C ALA A 200 -2.43 -21.07 -12.67
N LEU A 201 -2.65 -22.38 -12.48
CA LEU A 201 -1.90 -23.18 -11.49
C LEU A 201 -0.38 -23.15 -11.76
N GLU A 202 0.03 -23.17 -13.02
CA GLU A 202 1.44 -23.11 -13.42
C GLU A 202 2.11 -21.79 -13.01
N GLN A 203 1.36 -20.69 -12.88
CA GLN A 203 1.90 -19.41 -12.43
C GLN A 203 2.34 -19.47 -10.96
N LEU A 204 1.63 -20.25 -10.12
CA LEU A 204 2.02 -20.45 -8.72
C LEU A 204 3.34 -21.21 -8.59
N ALA A 205 3.70 -22.05 -9.58
CA ALA A 205 4.97 -22.75 -9.60
C ALA A 205 6.16 -21.85 -10.01
N GLN A 206 5.88 -20.72 -10.64
CA GLN A 206 6.90 -19.77 -11.13
C GLN A 206 7.34 -18.75 -10.07
N VAL A 207 6.65 -18.69 -8.93
CA VAL A 207 6.93 -17.74 -7.84
C VAL A 207 7.58 -18.42 -6.63
N ASP A 208 8.29 -17.62 -5.84
CA ASP A 208 8.98 -18.05 -4.63
C ASP A 208 8.22 -17.67 -3.36
N GLY A 209 7.26 -16.76 -3.46
CA GLY A 209 6.33 -16.39 -2.40
C GLY A 209 4.95 -16.04 -2.93
N ILE A 210 3.93 -16.20 -2.10
CA ILE A 210 2.54 -15.90 -2.42
C ILE A 210 1.97 -14.91 -1.40
N VAL A 211 1.37 -13.84 -1.89
CA VAL A 211 0.58 -12.91 -1.09
C VAL A 211 -0.88 -12.99 -1.53
N VAL A 212 -1.78 -13.23 -0.58
CA VAL A 212 -3.23 -13.12 -0.82
C VAL A 212 -3.72 -11.86 -0.12
N PRO A 213 -3.99 -10.77 -0.85
CA PRO A 213 -4.45 -9.52 -0.28
C PRO A 213 -5.92 -9.60 0.15
N GLY A 214 -6.37 -8.53 0.78
CA GLY A 214 -7.78 -8.27 1.06
C GLY A 214 -8.66 -8.33 -0.20
N GLY A 215 -9.97 -8.38 0.00
CA GLY A 215 -10.94 -8.35 -1.09
C GLY A 215 -12.36 -8.29 -0.54
N PHE A 216 -13.31 -8.03 -1.43
CA PHE A 216 -14.73 -7.96 -1.10
C PHE A 216 -15.56 -8.74 -2.11
N GLY A 217 -16.61 -9.39 -1.62
CA GLY A 217 -17.54 -10.19 -2.40
C GLY A 217 -17.04 -11.61 -2.71
N TYR A 218 -17.93 -12.43 -3.26
CA TYR A 218 -17.75 -13.87 -3.43
C TYR A 218 -16.86 -14.29 -4.61
N ARG A 219 -16.65 -13.41 -5.59
CA ARG A 219 -15.94 -13.75 -6.83
C ARG A 219 -14.45 -14.00 -6.59
N GLY A 220 -13.94 -15.13 -7.08
CA GLY A 220 -12.52 -15.47 -7.03
C GLY A 220 -12.04 -16.01 -5.68
N ILE A 221 -12.93 -16.25 -4.72
CA ILE A 221 -12.58 -16.79 -3.40
C ILE A 221 -12.00 -18.21 -3.53
N GLU A 222 -12.64 -19.07 -4.32
CA GLU A 222 -12.17 -20.45 -4.52
C GLU A 222 -10.77 -20.50 -5.13
N GLY A 223 -10.45 -19.61 -6.07
CA GLY A 223 -9.08 -19.50 -6.60
C GLY A 223 -8.06 -19.01 -5.56
N LYS A 224 -8.45 -18.14 -4.63
CA LYS A 224 -7.59 -17.78 -3.49
C LYS A 224 -7.38 -18.97 -2.55
N ILE A 225 -8.41 -19.80 -2.32
CA ILE A 225 -8.30 -21.06 -1.54
C ILE A 225 -7.33 -22.02 -2.23
N VAL A 226 -7.40 -22.15 -3.56
CA VAL A 226 -6.44 -22.93 -4.35
C VAL A 226 -5.00 -22.43 -4.15
N ALA A 227 -4.78 -21.12 -4.15
CA ALA A 227 -3.45 -20.56 -3.89
C ALA A 227 -2.95 -20.84 -2.46
N ALA A 228 -3.81 -20.74 -1.46
CA ALA A 228 -3.47 -21.10 -0.08
C ALA A 228 -3.12 -22.60 0.06
N ARG A 229 -3.89 -23.47 -0.60
CA ARG A 229 -3.64 -24.93 -0.65
C ARG A 229 -2.30 -25.23 -1.29
N TYR A 230 -2.05 -24.64 -2.45
CA TYR A 230 -0.78 -24.77 -3.15
C TYR A 230 0.40 -24.35 -2.27
N ALA A 231 0.27 -23.21 -1.59
CA ALA A 231 1.30 -22.72 -0.68
C ALA A 231 1.58 -23.71 0.46
N ARG A 232 0.53 -24.18 1.15
CA ARG A 232 0.62 -25.13 2.26
C ARG A 232 1.28 -26.45 1.84
N GLU A 233 0.84 -27.02 0.72
CA GLU A 233 1.30 -28.33 0.24
C GLU A 233 2.73 -28.28 -0.31
N ASN A 234 3.11 -27.18 -0.98
CA ASN A 234 4.43 -27.04 -1.62
C ASN A 234 5.44 -26.25 -0.75
N LYS A 235 5.06 -25.94 0.50
CA LYS A 235 5.84 -25.15 1.47
C LYS A 235 6.29 -23.80 0.88
N VAL A 236 5.46 -23.15 0.06
CA VAL A 236 5.77 -21.84 -0.53
C VAL A 236 5.42 -20.76 0.51
N PRO A 237 6.35 -19.87 0.89
CA PRO A 237 6.06 -18.74 1.75
C PRO A 237 4.76 -18.04 1.39
N TYR A 238 3.91 -17.82 2.39
CA TYR A 238 2.56 -17.29 2.25
C TYR A 238 2.32 -16.15 3.24
N LEU A 239 1.77 -15.04 2.73
CA LEU A 239 1.27 -13.94 3.54
C LEU A 239 -0.19 -13.62 3.19
N GLY A 240 -1.10 -13.86 4.12
CA GLY A 240 -2.52 -13.56 3.98
C GLY A 240 -2.89 -12.25 4.69
N LEU A 241 -3.54 -11.33 3.97
CA LEU A 241 -3.95 -10.01 4.50
C LEU A 241 -5.47 -9.92 4.55
N CYS A 242 -6.04 -9.67 5.73
CA CYS A 242 -7.48 -9.60 5.96
C CYS A 242 -8.19 -10.84 5.41
N LEU A 243 -8.87 -10.73 4.27
CA LEU A 243 -9.44 -11.87 3.54
C LEU A 243 -8.42 -12.99 3.27
N GLY A 244 -7.14 -12.69 3.04
CA GLY A 244 -6.12 -13.72 2.86
C GLY A 244 -5.97 -14.62 4.08
N MET A 245 -6.04 -14.07 5.29
CA MET A 245 -6.04 -14.86 6.52
C MET A 245 -7.27 -15.75 6.62
N GLN A 246 -8.44 -15.22 6.27
CA GLN A 246 -9.70 -15.96 6.27
C GLN A 246 -9.68 -17.12 5.27
N VAL A 247 -9.19 -16.88 4.06
CA VAL A 247 -8.99 -17.90 3.03
C VAL A 247 -8.05 -19.00 3.51
N MET A 248 -6.95 -18.64 4.18
CA MET A 248 -6.03 -19.61 4.76
C MET A 248 -6.70 -20.48 5.83
N VAL A 249 -7.53 -19.89 6.69
CA VAL A 249 -8.32 -20.62 7.70
C VAL A 249 -9.31 -21.56 7.04
N ILE A 250 -10.02 -21.10 6.01
CA ILE A 250 -10.96 -21.92 5.23
C ILE A 250 -10.24 -23.12 4.60
N GLU A 251 -9.10 -22.88 3.92
CA GLU A 251 -8.33 -23.96 3.30
C GLU A 251 -7.87 -25.01 4.31
N LEU A 252 -7.34 -24.57 5.46
CA LEU A 252 -6.88 -25.49 6.48
C LEU A 252 -8.04 -26.26 7.12
N ALA A 253 -9.21 -25.63 7.28
CA ALA A 253 -10.41 -26.32 7.73
C ALA A 253 -10.88 -27.40 6.76
N ARG A 254 -10.82 -27.11 5.45
CA ARG A 254 -11.14 -28.09 4.40
C ARG A 254 -10.19 -29.28 4.46
N HIS A 255 -8.91 -29.02 4.67
CA HIS A 255 -7.90 -30.07 4.88
C HIS A 255 -8.18 -30.89 6.15
N ALA A 256 -8.41 -30.23 7.29
CA ALA A 256 -8.62 -30.87 8.59
C ALA A 256 -9.87 -31.77 8.62
N LEU A 257 -10.94 -31.34 7.96
CA LEU A 257 -12.22 -32.04 7.92
C LEU A 257 -12.38 -32.94 6.69
N ASN A 258 -11.40 -32.94 5.79
CA ASN A 258 -11.45 -33.63 4.50
C ASN A 258 -12.77 -33.37 3.74
N SER A 259 -13.17 -32.11 3.68
CA SER A 259 -14.44 -31.65 3.10
C SER A 259 -14.27 -30.27 2.49
N ASP A 260 -14.93 -29.99 1.37
CA ASP A 260 -14.95 -28.64 0.79
C ASP A 260 -16.05 -27.74 1.39
N GLU A 261 -16.87 -28.26 2.31
CA GLU A 261 -17.96 -27.50 2.95
C GLU A 261 -17.50 -26.32 3.84
N PRO A 262 -16.37 -26.38 4.60
CA PRO A 262 -15.89 -25.24 5.39
C PRO A 262 -15.75 -23.95 4.59
N ASN A 263 -16.34 -22.88 5.13
CA ASN A 263 -16.38 -21.58 4.47
C ASN A 263 -16.61 -20.41 5.44
N SER A 264 -16.64 -19.20 4.90
CA SER A 264 -17.14 -17.99 5.57
C SER A 264 -18.63 -17.82 5.31
N THR A 265 -19.39 -17.40 6.34
CA THR A 265 -20.79 -16.99 6.16
C THR A 265 -20.95 -15.74 5.29
N GLU A 266 -19.85 -15.02 5.01
CA GLU A 266 -19.82 -13.95 4.00
C GLU A 266 -20.08 -14.47 2.58
N PHE A 267 -19.58 -15.67 2.27
CA PHE A 267 -19.59 -16.23 0.90
C PHE A 267 -20.60 -17.36 0.75
N ASP A 268 -20.78 -18.16 1.80
CA ASP A 268 -21.75 -19.25 1.84
C ASP A 268 -22.46 -19.25 3.20
N ILE A 269 -23.65 -18.66 3.24
CA ILE A 269 -24.49 -18.60 4.44
C ILE A 269 -25.03 -19.98 4.86
N ALA A 270 -25.04 -20.96 3.94
CA ALA A 270 -25.57 -22.29 4.17
C ALA A 270 -24.49 -23.30 4.60
N THR A 271 -23.22 -22.87 4.72
CA THR A 271 -22.14 -23.74 5.15
C THR A 271 -22.45 -24.38 6.50
N ARG A 272 -22.23 -25.70 6.60
CA ARG A 272 -22.33 -26.42 7.87
C ARG A 272 -21.15 -26.12 8.79
N TYR A 273 -20.06 -25.60 8.23
CA TYR A 273 -18.83 -25.31 8.97
C TYR A 273 -18.41 -23.84 8.80
N PRO A 274 -19.10 -22.89 9.48
CA PRO A 274 -18.79 -21.46 9.40
C PRO A 274 -17.52 -21.14 10.20
N VAL A 275 -16.36 -21.43 9.63
CA VAL A 275 -15.05 -21.21 10.27
C VAL A 275 -14.69 -19.72 10.34
N ILE A 276 -15.29 -18.91 9.47
CA ILE A 276 -15.29 -17.46 9.52
C ILE A 276 -16.75 -17.00 9.60
N ASP A 277 -17.09 -16.17 10.57
CA ASP A 277 -18.46 -15.71 10.81
C ASP A 277 -18.52 -14.32 11.46
N LEU A 278 -19.69 -13.69 11.47
CA LEU A 278 -19.95 -12.55 12.33
C LEU A 278 -19.99 -13.03 13.79
N MET A 279 -19.36 -12.27 14.69
CA MET A 279 -19.44 -12.60 16.12
C MET A 279 -20.91 -12.54 16.59
N PRO A 280 -21.34 -13.39 17.54
CA PRO A 280 -22.72 -13.40 18.04
C PRO A 280 -23.21 -12.01 18.52
N GLU A 281 -22.33 -11.22 19.14
CA GLU A 281 -22.65 -9.85 19.55
C GLU A 281 -22.87 -8.91 18.36
N GLN A 282 -22.19 -9.16 17.24
CA GLN A 282 -22.36 -8.40 16.00
C GLN A 282 -23.62 -8.81 15.24
N GLN A 283 -24.07 -10.07 15.36
CA GLN A 283 -25.30 -10.53 14.71
C GLN A 283 -26.53 -9.76 15.24
N ALA A 284 -26.60 -9.50 16.55
CA ALA A 284 -27.66 -8.68 17.15
C ALA A 284 -27.63 -7.19 16.70
N VAL A 285 -26.45 -6.68 16.34
CA VAL A 285 -26.22 -5.28 15.90
C VAL A 285 -26.27 -5.14 14.37
N SER A 286 -26.28 -6.25 13.62
CA SER A 286 -26.28 -6.26 12.16
C SER A 286 -27.45 -5.51 11.52
N ALA A 287 -28.60 -5.48 12.19
CA ALA A 287 -29.78 -4.69 11.80
C ALA A 287 -29.53 -3.18 11.80
N MET A 288 -28.48 -2.71 12.48
CA MET A 288 -28.13 -1.28 12.66
C MET A 288 -26.84 -0.89 11.92
N GLY A 289 -26.22 -1.80 11.16
CA GLY A 289 -25.01 -1.52 10.35
C GLY A 289 -23.68 -1.41 11.12
N GLY A 290 -23.65 -1.65 12.43
CA GLY A 290 -22.51 -1.36 13.31
C GLY A 290 -21.43 -2.45 13.48
N THR A 291 -21.32 -3.42 12.57
CA THR A 291 -20.42 -4.58 12.77
C THR A 291 -19.01 -4.40 12.21
N MET A 292 -18.68 -3.24 11.63
CA MET A 292 -17.38 -3.01 10.98
C MET A 292 -16.32 -2.64 12.00
N ARG A 293 -15.25 -3.44 12.08
CA ARG A 293 -14.01 -3.03 12.76
C ARG A 293 -13.20 -2.17 11.82
N LEU A 294 -13.11 -0.89 12.15
CA LEU A 294 -12.38 0.12 11.38
C LEU A 294 -11.44 0.90 12.29
N GLY A 295 -10.19 1.07 11.86
CA GLY A 295 -9.19 1.85 12.60
C GLY A 295 -8.17 0.99 13.34
N ILE A 296 -7.55 1.56 14.38
CA ILE A 296 -6.42 0.93 15.09
C ILE A 296 -6.92 0.08 16.24
N TYR A 297 -6.49 -1.18 16.30
CA TYR A 297 -6.78 -2.11 17.39
C TYR A 297 -5.49 -2.76 17.92
N PRO A 298 -5.42 -3.06 19.23
CA PRO A 298 -4.31 -3.78 19.83
C PRO A 298 -4.38 -5.28 19.51
N CYS A 299 -3.21 -5.89 19.30
CA CYS A 299 -3.01 -7.32 19.09
C CYS A 299 -1.88 -7.80 20.02
N HIS A 300 -2.20 -8.74 20.92
CA HIS A 300 -1.26 -9.42 21.81
C HIS A 300 -0.64 -10.61 21.08
N LEU A 301 0.67 -10.56 20.89
CA LEU A 301 1.43 -11.60 20.19
C LEU A 301 1.77 -12.74 21.14
N VAL A 302 1.61 -13.97 20.66
CA VAL A 302 1.93 -15.18 21.43
C VAL A 302 3.41 -15.48 21.30
N SER A 303 4.12 -15.55 22.42
CA SER A 303 5.56 -15.84 22.45
C SER A 303 5.90 -17.18 21.77
N GLY A 304 7.07 -17.25 21.13
CA GLY A 304 7.52 -18.44 20.41
C GLY A 304 6.93 -18.62 19.01
N THR A 305 6.10 -17.69 18.55
CA THR A 305 5.54 -17.68 17.19
C THR A 305 6.38 -16.84 16.24
N ARG A 306 6.22 -17.07 14.93
CA ARG A 306 6.90 -16.23 13.91
C ARG A 306 6.43 -14.80 13.96
N ALA A 307 5.15 -14.56 14.18
CA ALA A 307 4.62 -13.21 14.34
C ALA A 307 5.31 -12.46 15.51
N ALA A 308 5.41 -13.08 16.69
CA ALA A 308 6.10 -12.49 17.83
C ALA A 308 7.58 -12.21 17.56
N ALA A 309 8.28 -13.16 16.93
CA ALA A 309 9.68 -12.98 16.54
C ALA A 309 9.86 -11.83 15.54
N ALA A 310 8.96 -11.71 14.56
CA ALA A 310 9.04 -10.67 13.54
C ALA A 310 8.89 -9.27 14.14
N TYR A 311 7.87 -9.05 14.96
CA TYR A 311 7.63 -7.76 15.58
C TYR A 311 8.63 -7.42 16.69
N GLY A 312 9.11 -8.41 17.44
CA GLY A 312 9.99 -8.20 18.60
C GLY A 312 9.32 -7.44 19.75
N GLN A 313 7.98 -7.52 19.84
CA GLN A 313 7.16 -6.82 20.83
C GLN A 313 6.03 -7.75 21.33
N GLU A 314 5.51 -7.51 22.53
CA GLU A 314 4.38 -8.29 23.07
C GLU A 314 3.02 -7.81 22.57
N VAL A 315 2.85 -6.50 22.41
CA VAL A 315 1.59 -5.88 21.97
C VAL A 315 1.86 -4.94 20.82
N VAL A 316 1.09 -5.07 19.74
CA VAL A 316 1.18 -4.23 18.54
C VAL A 316 -0.17 -3.59 18.24
N ASN A 317 -0.15 -2.44 17.56
CA ASN A 317 -1.36 -1.70 17.20
C ASN A 317 -1.51 -1.65 15.68
N GLU A 318 -2.55 -2.26 15.14
CA GLU A 318 -2.71 -2.48 13.70
C GLU A 318 -4.05 -2.00 13.17
N ARG A 319 -4.11 -1.73 11.85
CA ARG A 319 -5.29 -1.15 11.20
C ARG A 319 -6.21 -2.21 10.62
N HIS A 320 -7.47 -2.19 11.03
CA HIS A 320 -8.50 -3.11 10.57
C HIS A 320 -9.50 -2.43 9.64
N ARG A 321 -10.08 -3.22 8.73
CA ARG A 321 -11.25 -2.88 7.91
C ARG A 321 -11.96 -4.17 7.47
N HIS A 322 -12.60 -4.86 8.42
CA HIS A 322 -13.39 -6.07 8.16
C HIS A 322 -14.58 -6.17 9.10
N ARG A 323 -15.44 -7.16 8.84
CA ARG A 323 -16.65 -7.44 9.64
C ARG A 323 -16.62 -8.85 10.22
N PHE A 324 -16.23 -9.82 9.40
CA PHE A 324 -16.18 -11.23 9.75
C PHE A 324 -14.91 -11.56 10.52
N GLU A 325 -15.03 -12.55 11.40
CA GLU A 325 -14.02 -12.96 12.36
C GLU A 325 -13.83 -14.48 12.33
N PHE A 326 -12.68 -14.92 12.83
CA PHE A 326 -12.45 -16.33 13.10
C PHE A 326 -13.48 -16.87 14.10
N ASN A 327 -14.18 -17.94 13.75
CA ASN A 327 -15.15 -18.56 14.65
C ASN A 327 -14.43 -19.40 15.71
N ASN A 328 -14.50 -18.94 16.96
CA ASN A 328 -13.82 -19.56 18.10
C ASN A 328 -14.20 -21.03 18.35
N ALA A 329 -15.35 -21.51 17.85
CA ALA A 329 -15.73 -22.91 17.94
C ALA A 329 -14.74 -23.86 17.22
N TYR A 330 -13.95 -23.33 16.27
CA TYR A 330 -13.01 -24.11 15.45
C TYR A 330 -11.56 -24.05 15.93
N ARG A 331 -11.27 -23.39 17.06
CA ARG A 331 -9.89 -23.26 17.58
C ARG A 331 -9.23 -24.62 17.76
N ASP A 332 -9.89 -25.55 18.43
CA ASP A 332 -9.30 -26.84 18.80
C ASP A 332 -9.09 -27.75 17.58
N ILE A 333 -10.09 -27.82 16.69
CA ILE A 333 -10.03 -28.63 15.46
C ILE A 333 -8.89 -28.14 14.57
N LEU A 334 -8.78 -26.82 14.38
CA LEU A 334 -7.74 -26.26 13.52
C LEU A 334 -6.36 -26.27 14.18
N ALA A 335 -6.28 -26.15 15.51
CA ALA A 335 -5.03 -26.33 16.24
C ALA A 335 -4.46 -27.75 16.07
N GLN A 336 -5.31 -28.78 16.11
CA GLN A 336 -4.91 -30.17 15.82
C GLN A 336 -4.41 -30.34 14.38
N ALA A 337 -4.93 -29.55 13.44
CA ALA A 337 -4.45 -29.51 12.05
C ALA A 337 -3.19 -28.64 11.85
N GLY A 338 -2.63 -28.06 12.92
CA GLY A 338 -1.38 -27.29 12.89
C GLY A 338 -1.55 -25.77 12.83
N LEU A 339 -2.77 -25.24 13.00
CA LEU A 339 -3.01 -23.80 13.15
C LEU A 339 -2.51 -23.30 14.50
N ILE A 340 -1.74 -22.22 14.48
CA ILE A 340 -1.30 -21.51 15.68
C ILE A 340 -1.99 -20.15 15.66
N LEU A 341 -2.69 -19.81 16.75
CA LEU A 341 -3.27 -18.48 16.95
C LEU A 341 -2.16 -17.57 17.51
N SER A 342 -1.38 -16.96 16.62
CA SER A 342 -0.16 -16.24 16.99
C SER A 342 -0.38 -14.78 17.42
N GLY A 343 -1.58 -14.24 17.22
CA GLY A 343 -1.97 -12.92 17.69
C GLY A 343 -3.45 -12.87 18.05
N LEU A 344 -3.76 -12.32 19.22
CA LEU A 344 -5.12 -12.25 19.76
C LEU A 344 -5.47 -10.83 20.19
N SER A 345 -6.76 -10.50 20.25
CA SER A 345 -7.21 -9.29 20.95
C SER A 345 -6.83 -9.34 22.45
N PRO A 346 -6.80 -8.21 23.18
CA PRO A 346 -6.42 -8.20 24.60
C PRO A 346 -7.29 -9.09 25.49
N ASP A 347 -8.58 -9.22 25.17
CA ASP A 347 -9.53 -10.11 25.84
C ASP A 347 -9.46 -11.57 25.34
N ARG A 348 -8.57 -11.86 24.40
CA ARG A 348 -8.30 -13.16 23.76
C ARG A 348 -9.48 -13.73 22.98
N ARG A 349 -10.51 -12.92 22.71
CA ARG A 349 -11.73 -13.34 22.02
C ARG A 349 -11.56 -13.36 20.51
N LEU A 350 -10.85 -12.40 19.94
CA LEU A 350 -10.62 -12.30 18.51
C LEU A 350 -9.25 -12.84 18.16
N VAL A 351 -9.18 -13.49 17.00
CA VAL A 351 -7.94 -13.99 16.42
C VAL A 351 -7.49 -13.00 15.36
N GLU A 352 -6.37 -12.33 15.62
CA GLU A 352 -5.85 -11.26 14.77
C GLU A 352 -4.76 -11.78 13.83
N ILE A 353 -3.99 -12.77 14.27
CA ILE A 353 -2.93 -13.41 13.49
C ILE A 353 -2.99 -14.92 13.69
N VAL A 354 -2.82 -15.64 12.59
CA VAL A 354 -2.67 -17.09 12.57
C VAL A 354 -1.44 -17.48 11.76
N GLU A 355 -0.86 -18.63 12.09
CA GLU A 355 0.23 -19.23 11.31
C GLU A 355 0.14 -20.76 11.31
N VAL A 356 0.71 -21.41 10.29
CA VAL A 356 0.72 -22.89 10.18
C VAL A 356 2.06 -23.44 10.67
N GLY A 357 2.07 -24.17 11.78
CA GLY A 357 3.29 -24.55 12.51
C GLY A 357 4.32 -25.30 11.68
N ASP A 358 3.91 -26.35 10.96
CA ASP A 358 4.77 -27.09 10.03
C ASP A 358 4.83 -26.38 8.67
N HIS A 359 5.31 -25.15 8.61
CA HIS A 359 5.52 -24.44 7.34
C HIS A 359 6.63 -23.42 7.51
N PRO A 360 7.53 -23.17 6.52
CA PRO A 360 8.61 -22.19 6.67
C PRO A 360 8.07 -20.79 7.01
N TRP A 361 7.15 -20.28 6.18
CA TRP A 361 6.45 -19.03 6.45
C TRP A 361 5.02 -19.08 5.91
N MET A 362 4.02 -19.33 6.74
CA MET A 362 2.61 -19.23 6.32
C MET A 362 1.88 -18.51 7.44
N VAL A 363 1.73 -17.21 7.25
CA VAL A 363 1.20 -16.27 8.24
C VAL A 363 0.04 -15.51 7.62
N GLY A 364 -1.06 -15.43 8.34
CA GLY A 364 -2.25 -14.65 7.97
C GLY A 364 -2.59 -13.66 9.07
N THR A 365 -2.97 -12.45 8.70
CA THR A 365 -3.49 -11.44 9.63
C THR A 365 -4.85 -10.91 9.21
N GLN A 366 -5.71 -10.56 10.17
CA GLN A 366 -6.98 -9.84 9.93
C GLN A 366 -6.80 -8.36 9.61
N PHE A 367 -5.70 -7.75 10.08
CA PHE A 367 -5.39 -6.35 9.82
C PHE A 367 -4.65 -6.16 8.49
N HIS A 368 -4.41 -4.88 8.16
CA HIS A 368 -3.71 -4.43 6.96
C HIS A 368 -2.31 -3.87 7.31
N PRO A 369 -1.29 -4.73 7.48
CA PRO A 369 0.06 -4.32 7.82
C PRO A 369 0.71 -3.41 6.77
N GLU A 370 0.26 -3.49 5.52
CA GLU A 370 0.76 -2.73 4.38
C GLU A 370 0.68 -1.21 4.62
N PHE A 371 -0.31 -0.73 5.37
CA PHE A 371 -0.50 0.71 5.64
C PHE A 371 0.58 1.31 6.56
N LYS A 372 1.28 0.47 7.32
CA LYS A 372 2.34 0.89 8.25
C LYS A 372 3.75 0.67 7.70
N SER A 373 3.88 0.04 6.53
CA SER A 373 5.18 -0.12 5.87
C SER A 373 5.73 1.22 5.39
N ARG A 374 7.04 1.42 5.52
CA ARG A 374 7.77 2.59 5.02
C ARG A 374 9.08 2.13 4.36
N PRO A 375 9.65 2.88 3.41
CA PRO A 375 10.88 2.49 2.70
C PRO A 375 12.05 2.19 3.63
N ASN A 376 12.26 3.04 4.63
CA ASN A 376 13.32 2.91 5.64
C ASN A 376 12.92 2.05 6.85
N ARG A 377 11.65 1.65 6.94
CA ARG A 377 11.10 0.86 8.04
C ARG A 377 10.01 -0.05 7.49
N PRO A 378 10.37 -1.12 6.77
CA PRO A 378 9.39 -2.04 6.23
C PRO A 378 8.59 -2.68 7.37
N HIS A 379 7.35 -3.02 7.08
CA HIS A 379 6.52 -3.70 8.06
C HIS A 379 7.11 -5.08 8.41
N PRO A 380 7.22 -5.48 9.70
CA PRO A 380 7.89 -6.71 10.11
C PRO A 380 7.40 -7.99 9.44
N LEU A 381 6.08 -8.15 9.28
CA LEU A 381 5.52 -9.32 8.59
C LEU A 381 5.90 -9.40 7.10
N PHE A 382 6.04 -8.27 6.40
CA PHE A 382 6.51 -8.25 5.02
C PHE A 382 8.02 -8.50 4.96
N ARG A 383 8.79 -7.88 5.87
CA ARG A 383 10.23 -8.07 6.01
C ARG A 383 10.57 -9.56 6.15
N ASP A 384 9.91 -10.25 7.08
CA ASP A 384 10.26 -11.64 7.38
C ASP A 384 9.63 -12.62 6.38
N PHE A 385 8.51 -12.26 5.76
CA PHE A 385 8.01 -12.96 4.58
C PHE A 385 9.06 -12.96 3.45
N ILE A 386 9.62 -11.80 3.10
CA ILE A 386 10.64 -11.71 2.05
C ILE A 386 11.92 -12.47 2.43
N ALA A 387 12.31 -12.49 3.71
CA ALA A 387 13.41 -13.32 4.18
C ALA A 387 13.17 -14.81 3.86
N ALA A 388 11.98 -15.32 4.15
CA ALA A 388 11.60 -16.70 3.87
C ALA A 388 11.51 -17.01 2.37
N VAL A 389 11.05 -16.04 1.56
CA VAL A 389 11.03 -16.14 0.08
C VAL A 389 12.45 -16.28 -0.46
N LYS A 390 13.39 -15.45 0.02
CA LYS A 390 14.80 -15.50 -0.35
C LYS A 390 15.46 -16.83 0.02
N GLU A 391 15.18 -17.35 1.21
CA GLU A 391 15.69 -18.66 1.65
C GLU A 391 15.19 -19.81 0.76
N ARG A 392 13.92 -19.75 0.33
CA ARG A 392 13.35 -20.72 -0.61
C ARG A 392 14.01 -20.67 -1.99
N GLN A 393 14.23 -19.47 -2.54
CA GLN A 393 14.91 -19.30 -3.83
C GLN A 393 16.32 -19.92 -3.78
N ASN A 394 17.12 -19.57 -2.77
CA ASN A 394 18.46 -20.13 -2.57
C ASN A 394 18.46 -21.66 -2.49
N SER A 395 17.44 -22.24 -1.83
CA SER A 395 17.29 -23.69 -1.70
C SER A 395 16.92 -24.38 -3.03
N LYS A 396 16.27 -23.67 -3.97
CA LYS A 396 15.99 -24.17 -5.31
C LYS A 396 17.22 -24.10 -6.22
N GLU A 397 18.02 -23.04 -6.11
CA GLU A 397 19.21 -22.84 -6.95
C GLU A 397 20.42 -23.68 -6.51
N GLY A 398 20.48 -24.07 -5.24
CA GLY A 398 21.49 -25.00 -4.72
C GLY A 398 21.22 -26.48 -5.01
N ARG A 399 20.11 -26.82 -5.68
CA ARG A 399 19.76 -28.17 -6.16
C ARG A 399 19.95 -28.25 -7.67
#